data_AF-A0ABC9N5H1-F1
#
_entry.id   AF-A0ABC9N5H1-F1
#
_cell.length_a   1.000
_cell.length_b   1.000
_cell.length_c   1.000
_cell.angle_alpha   90.00
_cell.angle_beta   90.00
_cell.angle_gamma   90.00
#
_symmetry.space_group_name_H-M   'P 1'
#
loop_
_entity.id
_entity.type
_entity.pdbx_description
1 polymer ?
#
loop_
_entity_poly.entity_id
_entity_poly.type
_entity_poly.pdbx_seq_one_letter_code
_entity_poly.pdbx_strand_id
1 'polypeptide(L)'
;MTGRRIPLRDAAYTLKTGLKLFSRRASSAALQKDKQYKEFIRHNEAKGWNNERLAGEKGRVYAVATDEGVLFFSDSEKGMKVRNSYLQHLADGFFNMAKGTETLKMYEMETPSRQVAELADNCIDKLAKSDLRSADTQLRKSEFSFTSEKQAGKEMLEGAVCTDKYDLRPDYNNFDRLTKDFNLGISPRNYDVASLLYISENGYAGHVVADYFHPFSYEYEFRDLAEKLGDSIKARQSAPMSSHDFGYAALQMEAKAMARDILQSEFHITDGEFKLSGSINRVEKTERIHPTSCQHSQEQKRGKSSGADHIREISTLTLNNSQRQAKHVASITPDKKEKKQLII
;
A
#
# COMPACT_ATOMS: atom_id res chain seq x y z
N MET A 1 13.44 19.83 -57.54
CA MET A 1 14.73 19.34 -57.04
C MET A 1 14.48 18.30 -55.96
N THR A 2 14.78 17.02 -56.19
CA THR A 2 14.64 15.96 -55.18
C THR A 2 15.86 15.98 -54.26
N GLY A 3 15.70 16.44 -53.03
CA GLY A 3 16.77 16.46 -52.04
C GLY A 3 17.31 15.05 -51.78
N ARG A 4 18.63 14.87 -51.82
CA ARG A 4 19.26 13.58 -51.50
C ARG A 4 19.03 13.28 -50.02
N ARG A 5 18.46 12.11 -49.71
CA ARG A 5 18.24 11.63 -48.35
C ARG A 5 19.25 10.52 -48.04
N ILE A 6 19.79 10.53 -46.82
CA ILE A 6 20.67 9.48 -46.30
C ILE A 6 20.06 8.96 -44.99
N PRO A 7 19.97 7.64 -44.77
CA PRO A 7 19.54 7.09 -43.49
C PRO A 7 20.49 7.53 -42.36
N LEU A 8 19.95 7.81 -41.17
CA LEU A 8 20.72 8.36 -40.05
C LEU A 8 21.92 7.47 -39.64
N ARG A 9 21.73 6.15 -39.69
CA ARG A 9 22.79 5.14 -39.44
C ARG A 9 23.94 5.18 -40.44
N ASP A 10 23.61 5.38 -41.71
CA ASP A 10 24.56 5.46 -42.80
C ASP A 10 25.36 6.78 -42.65
N ALA A 11 24.68 7.87 -42.29
CA ALA A 11 25.31 9.17 -42.02
C ALA A 11 26.25 9.12 -40.79
N ALA A 12 25.81 8.51 -39.70
CA ALA A 12 26.60 8.38 -38.47
C ALA A 12 27.92 7.62 -38.72
N TYR A 13 27.86 6.49 -39.44
CA TYR A 13 29.06 5.75 -39.80
C TYR A 13 29.96 6.52 -40.79
N THR A 14 29.35 7.19 -41.78
CA THR A 14 30.05 8.01 -42.77
C THR A 14 30.84 9.13 -42.09
N LEU A 15 30.24 9.79 -41.10
CA LEU A 15 30.92 10.82 -40.29
C LEU A 15 32.03 10.22 -39.42
N LYS A 16 31.77 9.08 -38.76
CA LYS A 16 32.75 8.39 -37.91
C LYS A 16 34.02 7.98 -38.67
N THR A 17 33.87 7.64 -39.95
CA THR A 17 34.97 7.20 -40.83
C THR A 17 35.59 8.33 -41.63
N GLY A 18 35.13 9.58 -41.44
CA GLY A 18 35.64 10.76 -42.16
C GLY A 18 35.27 10.80 -43.64
N LEU A 19 34.29 10.01 -44.08
CA LEU A 19 33.81 10.01 -45.45
C LEU A 19 32.92 11.24 -45.71
N LYS A 20 32.94 11.76 -46.94
CA LYS A 20 32.06 12.87 -47.33
C LYS A 20 30.60 12.37 -47.44
N LEU A 21 29.70 13.04 -46.73
CA LEU A 21 28.25 12.80 -46.82
C LEU A 21 27.78 12.88 -48.28
N PHE A 22 26.88 11.98 -48.67
CA PHE A 22 26.34 11.85 -50.03
C PHE A 22 27.35 11.53 -51.15
N SER A 23 28.57 11.07 -50.79
CA SER A 23 29.52 10.52 -51.76
C SER A 23 29.08 9.11 -52.22
N ARG A 24 29.59 8.67 -53.37
CA ARG A 24 29.33 7.31 -53.89
C ARG A 24 29.76 6.21 -52.91
N ARG A 25 30.83 6.46 -52.15
CA ARG A 25 31.35 5.55 -51.10
C ARG A 25 30.48 5.56 -49.83
N ALA A 26 29.79 6.66 -49.55
CA ALA A 26 28.83 6.80 -48.47
C ALA A 26 27.39 6.37 -48.86
N SER A 27 27.22 5.75 -50.03
CA SER A 27 25.90 5.23 -50.44
C SER A 27 25.57 3.97 -49.66
N SER A 28 24.29 3.79 -49.32
CA SER A 28 23.82 2.63 -48.54
C SER A 28 24.27 1.30 -49.14
N ALA A 29 24.20 1.16 -50.47
CA ALA A 29 24.64 -0.04 -51.18
C ALA A 29 26.16 -0.29 -51.09
N ALA A 30 26.98 0.76 -50.97
CA ALA A 30 28.42 0.63 -50.78
C ALA A 30 28.76 0.28 -49.33
N LEU A 31 28.12 0.94 -48.36
CA LEU A 31 28.31 0.70 -46.93
C LEU A 31 27.89 -0.74 -46.55
N GLN A 32 26.81 -1.26 -47.11
CA GLN A 32 26.36 -2.64 -46.89
C GLN A 32 27.35 -3.71 -47.39
N LYS A 33 28.35 -3.34 -48.19
CA LYS A 33 29.43 -4.26 -48.59
C LYS A 33 30.66 -4.15 -47.70
N ASP A 34 30.75 -3.11 -46.88
CA ASP A 34 31.86 -2.87 -45.96
C ASP A 34 31.72 -3.73 -44.70
N LYS A 35 32.77 -4.48 -44.38
CA LYS A 35 32.83 -5.33 -43.18
C LYS A 35 32.80 -4.51 -41.90
N GLN A 36 33.49 -3.37 -41.87
CA GLN A 36 33.54 -2.48 -40.72
C GLN A 36 32.19 -1.81 -40.48
N TYR A 37 31.43 -1.52 -41.53
CA TYR A 37 30.07 -1.03 -41.41
C TYR A 37 29.14 -2.07 -40.78
N LYS A 38 29.22 -3.34 -41.23
CA LYS A 38 28.41 -4.42 -40.64
C LYS A 38 28.73 -4.67 -39.18
N GLU A 39 30.01 -4.62 -38.81
CA GLU A 39 30.43 -4.72 -37.41
C GLU A 39 29.96 -3.52 -36.59
N PHE A 40 30.01 -2.31 -37.14
CA PHE A 40 29.48 -1.11 -36.51
C PHE A 40 27.97 -1.21 -36.25
N ILE A 41 27.19 -1.67 -37.24
CA ILE A 41 25.75 -1.87 -37.07
C ILE A 41 25.48 -2.96 -36.02
N ARG A 42 26.12 -4.12 -36.12
CA ARG A 42 25.96 -5.22 -35.16
C ARG A 42 26.32 -4.80 -33.73
N HIS A 43 27.40 -4.04 -33.55
CA HIS A 43 27.80 -3.51 -32.25
C HIS A 43 26.77 -2.53 -31.69
N ASN A 44 26.25 -1.60 -32.50
CA ASN A 44 25.24 -0.63 -32.05
C ASN A 44 23.85 -1.26 -31.86
N GLU A 45 23.48 -2.28 -32.63
CA GLU A 45 22.25 -3.05 -32.43
C GLU A 45 22.35 -3.90 -31.15
N ALA A 46 23.49 -4.54 -30.90
CA ALA A 46 23.74 -5.30 -29.67
C ALA A 46 23.78 -4.40 -28.42
N LYS A 47 24.29 -3.17 -28.55
CA LYS A 47 24.28 -2.19 -27.47
C LYS A 47 22.95 -1.45 -27.33
N GLY A 48 22.04 -1.53 -28.31
CA GLY A 48 20.82 -0.74 -28.36
C GLY A 48 21.12 0.72 -28.74
N TRP A 49 20.60 1.17 -29.87
CA TRP A 49 20.81 2.52 -30.42
C TRP A 49 20.46 3.67 -29.46
N ASN A 50 19.72 3.38 -28.39
CA ASN A 50 19.25 4.35 -27.39
C ASN A 50 19.70 4.01 -25.95
N ASN A 51 20.55 3.01 -25.74
CA ASN A 51 20.95 2.58 -24.39
C ASN A 51 22.27 3.19 -23.91
N GLU A 52 22.98 3.94 -24.76
CA GLU A 52 23.93 4.94 -24.28
C GLU A 52 23.15 6.23 -23.99
N ARG A 53 22.24 6.16 -23.01
CA ARG A 53 21.94 7.31 -22.14
C ARG A 53 23.33 7.75 -21.68
N LEU A 54 23.72 8.96 -22.08
CA LEU A 54 25.06 9.51 -21.94
C LEU A 54 25.72 9.04 -20.65
N ALA A 55 26.95 8.55 -20.69
CA ALA A 55 27.75 8.15 -19.53
C ALA A 55 28.05 9.30 -18.51
N GLY A 56 27.26 10.38 -18.56
CA GLY A 56 27.22 11.52 -17.65
C GLY A 56 25.81 11.91 -17.16
N GLU A 57 24.73 11.26 -17.59
CA GLU A 57 23.46 11.30 -16.84
C GLU A 57 23.64 10.39 -15.62
N LYS A 58 24.10 10.97 -14.51
CA LYS A 58 23.99 10.30 -13.21
C LYS A 58 22.49 10.04 -13.03
N GLY A 59 22.09 8.77 -13.17
CA GLY A 59 20.67 8.41 -13.18
C GLY A 59 19.97 8.99 -11.97
N ARG A 60 18.98 9.86 -12.20
CA ARG A 60 18.15 10.44 -11.16
C ARG A 60 17.65 9.33 -10.23
N VAL A 61 17.68 9.60 -8.94
CA VAL A 61 17.18 8.69 -7.91
C VAL A 61 16.02 9.37 -7.20
N TYR A 62 14.94 8.62 -7.01
CA TYR A 62 13.83 9.02 -6.15
C TYR A 62 14.00 8.36 -4.79
N ALA A 63 13.56 9.04 -3.75
CA ALA A 63 13.52 8.46 -2.41
C ALA A 63 12.12 8.58 -1.83
N VAL A 64 11.73 7.56 -1.08
CA VAL A 64 10.52 7.57 -0.27
C VAL A 64 10.96 7.41 1.18
N ALA A 65 10.69 8.43 1.99
CA ALA A 65 11.06 8.47 3.39
C ALA A 65 9.83 8.36 4.28
N THR A 66 9.91 7.50 5.26
CA THR A 66 8.93 7.34 6.33
C THR A 66 9.58 7.60 7.69
N ASP A 67 8.84 7.36 8.77
CA ASP A 67 9.40 7.45 10.12
C ASP A 67 10.41 6.33 10.40
N GLU A 68 10.29 5.19 9.70
CA GLU A 68 11.18 4.04 9.82
C GLU A 68 12.53 4.24 9.13
N GLY A 69 12.54 4.94 7.98
CA GLY A 69 13.76 5.11 7.20
C GLY A 69 13.49 5.57 5.77
N VAL A 70 14.48 5.40 4.89
CA VAL A 70 14.45 5.88 3.50
C VAL A 70 14.72 4.74 2.54
N LEU A 71 13.85 4.56 1.54
CA LEU A 71 14.10 3.68 0.40
C LEU A 71 14.42 4.49 -0.85
N PHE A 72 15.40 4.03 -1.62
CA PHE A 72 15.85 4.66 -2.85
C PHE A 72 15.45 3.85 -4.08
N PHE A 73 15.06 4.56 -5.14
CA PHE A 73 14.50 4.00 -6.35
C PHE A 73 15.15 4.67 -7.56
N SER A 74 15.64 3.88 -8.50
CA SER A 74 16.19 4.43 -9.75
C SER A 74 15.07 4.96 -10.66
N ASP A 75 15.38 5.95 -11.50
CA ASP A 75 14.53 6.42 -12.61
C ASP A 75 14.38 5.38 -13.75
N SER A 76 14.69 4.11 -13.49
CA SER A 76 14.44 3.02 -14.42
C SER A 76 13.01 2.51 -14.28
N GLU A 77 12.48 1.86 -15.32
CA GLU A 77 11.16 1.21 -15.25
C GLU A 77 11.06 0.24 -14.06
N LYS A 78 12.13 -0.51 -13.79
CA LYS A 78 12.24 -1.41 -12.63
C LYS A 78 12.12 -0.64 -11.31
N GLY A 79 12.87 0.46 -11.17
CA GLY A 79 12.88 1.28 -9.97
C GLY A 79 11.53 1.94 -9.71
N MET A 80 10.88 2.44 -10.75
CA MET A 80 9.53 3.01 -10.66
C MET A 80 8.48 1.96 -10.30
N LYS A 81 8.59 0.72 -10.83
CA LYS A 81 7.69 -0.38 -10.46
C LYS A 81 7.83 -0.79 -8.99
N VAL A 82 9.06 -0.92 -8.48
CA VAL A 82 9.24 -1.27 -7.06
C VAL A 82 8.87 -0.11 -6.13
N ARG A 83 9.07 1.15 -6.55
CA ARG A 83 8.54 2.33 -5.84
C ARG A 83 7.02 2.26 -5.70
N ASN A 84 6.31 1.98 -6.78
CA ASN A 84 4.86 1.85 -6.74
C ASN A 84 4.41 0.63 -5.91
N SER A 85 5.15 -0.49 -5.96
CA SER A 85 4.91 -1.62 -5.06
C SER A 85 5.09 -1.26 -3.59
N TYR A 86 6.05 -0.39 -3.25
CA TYR A 86 6.24 0.11 -1.88
C TYR A 86 5.09 1.02 -1.45
N LEU A 87 4.65 1.94 -2.31
CA LEU A 87 3.49 2.79 -2.03
C LEU A 87 2.21 1.95 -1.84
N GLN A 88 2.03 0.91 -2.65
CA GLN A 88 0.94 -0.06 -2.45
C GLN A 88 1.06 -0.77 -1.09
N HIS A 89 2.27 -1.18 -0.69
CA HIS A 89 2.49 -1.80 0.62
C HIS A 89 2.12 -0.88 1.79
N LEU A 90 2.38 0.42 1.66
CA LEU A 90 1.96 1.43 2.63
C LEU A 90 0.44 1.59 2.62
N ALA A 91 -0.21 1.66 1.45
CA ALA A 91 -1.66 1.76 1.33
C ALA A 91 -2.38 0.52 1.89
N ASP A 92 -1.89 -0.69 1.61
CA ASP A 92 -2.40 -1.94 2.17
C ASP A 92 -2.28 -1.95 3.70
N GLY A 93 -1.20 -1.36 4.21
CA GLY A 93 -0.87 -1.24 5.63
C GLY A 93 -1.51 -0.06 6.36
N PHE A 94 -2.20 0.85 5.67
CA PHE A 94 -2.54 2.19 6.18
C PHE A 94 -3.40 2.14 7.44
N PHE A 95 -4.41 1.27 7.49
CA PHE A 95 -5.28 1.10 8.65
C PHE A 95 -4.87 -0.07 9.56
N ASN A 96 -3.57 -0.39 9.64
CA ASN A 96 -3.05 -1.43 10.52
C ASN A 96 -2.39 -0.82 11.76
N MET A 97 -2.99 -1.07 12.93
CA MET A 97 -2.52 -0.59 14.24
C MET A 97 -1.04 -0.91 14.56
N ALA A 98 -0.48 -1.98 13.98
CA ALA A 98 0.90 -2.40 14.21
C ALA A 98 1.95 -1.58 13.43
N LYS A 99 1.54 -0.83 12.40
CA LYS A 99 2.44 -0.03 11.56
C LYS A 99 2.21 1.45 11.84
N GLY A 100 2.92 1.97 12.84
CA GLY A 100 2.84 3.37 13.27
C GLY A 100 3.59 4.34 12.36
N THR A 101 3.47 4.20 11.04
CA THR A 101 4.02 5.21 10.14
C THR A 101 3.06 6.38 10.06
N GLU A 102 3.50 7.55 10.50
CA GLU A 102 2.69 8.77 10.54
C GLU A 102 2.98 9.68 9.35
N THR A 103 4.19 9.61 8.77
CA THR A 103 4.58 10.50 7.68
C THR A 103 5.19 9.77 6.49
N LEU A 104 4.89 10.29 5.31
CA LEU A 104 5.49 9.90 4.04
C LEU A 104 5.98 11.15 3.33
N LYS A 105 7.25 11.14 2.93
CA LYS A 105 7.86 12.22 2.15
C LYS A 105 8.55 11.66 0.93
N MET A 106 8.43 12.39 -0.17
CA MET A 106 8.99 11.99 -1.45
C MET A 106 10.07 12.97 -1.82
N TYR A 107 11.17 12.41 -2.33
CA TYR A 107 12.34 13.18 -2.68
C TYR A 107 12.84 12.81 -4.06
N GLU A 108 13.49 13.77 -4.68
CA GLU A 108 14.20 13.63 -5.95
C GLU A 108 15.66 14.05 -5.79
N MET A 109 16.57 13.26 -6.36
CA MET A 109 18.01 13.51 -6.39
C MET A 109 18.52 13.44 -7.82
N GLU A 110 18.85 14.61 -8.38
CA GLU A 110 19.40 14.72 -9.74
C GLU A 110 20.83 14.17 -9.83
N THR A 111 21.64 14.42 -8.80
CA THR A 111 23.03 13.96 -8.74
C THR A 111 23.26 13.12 -7.49
N PRO A 112 22.83 11.85 -7.48
CA PRO A 112 23.01 10.99 -6.32
C PRO A 112 24.50 10.74 -6.04
N SER A 113 24.83 10.58 -4.75
CA SER A 113 26.14 10.08 -4.34
C SER A 113 26.30 8.62 -4.77
N ARG A 114 27.55 8.13 -4.81
CA ARG A 114 27.81 6.72 -5.16
C ARG A 114 27.09 5.75 -4.20
N GLN A 115 27.07 6.07 -2.91
CA GLN A 115 26.41 5.26 -1.89
C GLN A 115 24.89 5.20 -2.12
N VAL A 116 24.25 6.34 -2.43
CA VAL A 116 22.81 6.38 -2.76
C VAL A 116 22.51 5.57 -4.02
N ALA A 117 23.34 5.67 -5.05
CA ALA A 117 23.18 4.91 -6.28
C ALA A 117 23.31 3.39 -6.06
N GLU A 118 24.17 2.95 -5.13
CA GLU A 118 24.32 1.53 -4.76
C GLU A 118 23.13 1.01 -3.94
N LEU A 119 22.43 1.88 -3.20
CA LEU A 119 21.21 1.54 -2.46
C LEU A 119 19.93 1.54 -3.31
N ALA A 120 19.98 2.11 -4.51
CA ALA A 120 18.82 2.20 -5.38
C ALA A 120 18.27 0.79 -5.73
N ASP A 121 16.96 0.61 -5.52
CA ASP A 121 16.22 -0.63 -5.76
C ASP A 121 16.68 -1.82 -4.89
N ASN A 122 17.39 -1.60 -3.78
CA ASN A 122 17.94 -2.67 -2.91
C ASN A 122 16.86 -3.58 -2.27
N CYS A 123 15.61 -3.10 -2.24
CA CYS A 123 14.46 -3.80 -1.72
C CYS A 123 14.05 -4.98 -2.61
N ILE A 124 14.54 -5.05 -3.85
CA ILE A 124 14.30 -6.19 -4.75
C ILE A 124 15.29 -7.31 -4.41
N ASP A 125 14.79 -8.39 -3.84
CA ASP A 125 15.59 -9.59 -3.55
C ASP A 125 15.77 -10.44 -4.82
N LYS A 126 14.72 -10.54 -5.65
CA LYS A 126 14.77 -11.27 -6.91
C LYS A 126 13.81 -10.70 -7.95
N LEU A 127 14.36 -10.28 -9.08
CA LEU A 127 13.59 -9.67 -10.16
C LEU A 127 13.05 -10.70 -11.15
N ALA A 128 11.73 -10.72 -11.34
CA ALA A 128 11.10 -11.51 -12.39
C ALA A 128 11.10 -10.74 -13.72
N LYS A 129 11.75 -11.29 -14.76
CA LYS A 129 11.83 -10.64 -16.10
C LYS A 129 10.47 -10.38 -16.73
N SER A 130 9.44 -11.13 -16.35
CA SER A 130 8.06 -10.91 -16.79
C SER A 130 7.50 -9.57 -16.30
N ASP A 131 7.89 -9.13 -15.10
CA ASP A 131 7.38 -7.87 -14.54
C ASP A 131 7.91 -6.67 -15.34
N LEU A 132 9.13 -6.77 -15.87
CA LEU A 132 9.70 -5.76 -16.78
C LEU A 132 9.03 -5.72 -18.15
N ARG A 133 8.31 -6.78 -18.54
CA ARG A 133 7.58 -6.82 -19.82
C ARG A 133 6.10 -6.48 -19.65
N SER A 134 5.60 -6.50 -18.42
CA SER A 134 4.21 -6.16 -18.13
C SER A 134 3.99 -4.65 -18.24
N ALA A 135 2.80 -4.26 -18.67
CA ALA A 135 2.34 -2.87 -18.58
C ALA A 135 1.93 -2.48 -17.15
N ASP A 136 1.89 -3.44 -16.21
CA ASP A 136 1.58 -3.18 -14.80
C ASP A 136 2.56 -2.15 -14.21
N THR A 137 2.02 -1.23 -13.43
CA THR A 137 2.80 -0.18 -12.76
C THR A 137 3.52 -0.68 -11.50
N GLN A 138 3.25 -1.91 -11.06
CA GLN A 138 3.80 -2.55 -9.86
C GLN A 138 4.48 -3.88 -10.21
N LEU A 139 5.41 -4.33 -9.37
CA LEU A 139 5.95 -5.68 -9.43
C LEU A 139 4.93 -6.69 -8.86
N ARG A 140 4.60 -7.73 -9.65
CA ARG A 140 3.61 -8.76 -9.28
C ARG A 140 4.23 -10.12 -8.98
N LYS A 141 5.37 -10.44 -9.61
CA LYS A 141 6.01 -11.76 -9.52
C LYS A 141 7.41 -11.72 -8.91
N SER A 142 8.00 -10.54 -8.83
CA SER A 142 9.30 -10.33 -8.19
C SER A 142 9.21 -10.50 -6.68
N GLU A 143 10.30 -10.96 -6.07
CA GLU A 143 10.44 -11.04 -4.62
C GLU A 143 11.11 -9.75 -4.15
N PHE A 144 10.49 -9.06 -3.18
CA PHE A 144 10.99 -7.83 -2.60
C PHE A 144 10.61 -7.73 -1.12
N SER A 145 11.40 -6.99 -0.36
CA SER A 145 11.23 -6.79 1.07
C SER A 145 11.42 -5.32 1.43
N PHE A 146 10.54 -4.81 2.30
CA PHE A 146 10.56 -3.43 2.80
C PHE A 146 10.95 -3.38 4.27
N THR A 147 11.86 -4.27 4.69
CA THR A 147 12.33 -4.35 6.08
C THR A 147 13.25 -3.19 6.42
N SER A 148 13.39 -2.88 7.72
CA SER A 148 14.29 -1.82 8.19
C SER A 148 15.74 -2.02 7.75
N GLU A 149 16.18 -3.27 7.53
CA GLU A 149 17.51 -3.60 7.01
C GLU A 149 17.75 -3.10 5.56
N LYS A 150 16.68 -2.93 4.79
CA LYS A 150 16.73 -2.38 3.42
C LYS A 150 16.67 -0.86 3.42
N GLN A 151 16.22 -0.26 4.50
CA GLN A 151 16.04 1.18 4.63
C GLN A 151 17.36 1.85 5.02
N ALA A 152 17.62 3.00 4.44
CA ALA A 152 18.74 3.86 4.77
C ALA A 152 18.34 4.91 5.81
N GLY A 153 19.34 5.48 6.49
CA GLY A 153 19.12 6.61 7.37
C GLY A 153 18.81 7.90 6.61
N LYS A 154 18.18 8.86 7.31
CA LYS A 154 17.73 10.14 6.75
C LYS A 154 18.89 11.04 6.32
N GLU A 155 20.10 10.81 6.82
CA GLU A 155 21.34 11.47 6.38
C GLU A 155 21.63 11.24 4.89
N MET A 156 21.15 10.14 4.30
CA MET A 156 21.34 9.82 2.89
C MET A 156 20.52 10.70 1.94
N LEU A 157 19.66 11.58 2.48
CA LEU A 157 18.88 12.57 1.72
C LEU A 157 19.61 13.91 1.56
N GLU A 158 20.89 14.02 1.94
CA GLU A 158 21.67 15.24 1.71
C GLU A 158 21.69 15.61 0.21
N GLY A 159 21.26 16.83 -0.10
CA GLY A 159 21.13 17.32 -1.47
C GLY A 159 19.86 16.86 -2.21
N ALA A 160 18.97 16.11 -1.58
CA ALA A 160 17.68 15.73 -2.14
C ALA A 160 16.64 16.84 -2.01
N VAL A 161 15.78 16.97 -3.02
CA VAL A 161 14.67 17.94 -3.02
C VAL A 161 13.39 17.21 -2.61
N CYS A 162 12.74 17.69 -1.55
CA CYS A 162 11.43 17.18 -1.13
C CYS A 162 10.37 17.65 -2.13
N THR A 163 9.76 16.72 -2.86
CA THR A 163 8.73 17.03 -3.86
C THR A 163 7.35 17.04 -3.22
N ASP A 164 7.06 16.07 -2.35
CA ASP A 164 5.72 15.85 -1.80
C ASP A 164 5.77 15.33 -0.36
N LYS A 165 4.67 15.57 0.36
CA LYS A 165 4.46 15.12 1.74
C LYS A 165 3.01 14.65 1.93
N TYR A 166 2.87 13.53 2.62
CA TYR A 166 1.61 12.93 3.02
C TYR A 166 1.61 12.64 4.52
N ASP A 167 0.44 12.78 5.12
CA ASP A 167 0.12 12.34 6.48
C ASP A 167 -0.47 10.93 6.35
N LEU A 168 0.08 9.98 7.10
CA LEU A 168 -0.33 8.58 7.08
C LEU A 168 -1.14 8.18 8.33
N ARG A 169 -1.49 9.15 9.19
CA ARG A 169 -2.42 8.90 10.30
C ARG A 169 -3.79 8.45 9.78
N PRO A 170 -4.49 7.55 10.50
CA PRO A 170 -5.69 6.88 10.02
C PRO A 170 -6.89 7.85 9.91
N ASP A 171 -6.98 8.50 8.76
CA ASP A 171 -8.02 9.44 8.38
C ASP A 171 -8.50 9.16 6.96
N TYR A 172 -9.77 9.46 6.68
CA TYR A 172 -10.35 9.26 5.35
C TYR A 172 -9.63 10.09 4.28
N ASN A 173 -9.44 11.39 4.53
CA ASN A 173 -8.88 12.31 3.53
C ASN A 173 -7.41 11.99 3.25
N ASN A 174 -6.65 11.63 4.28
CA ASN A 174 -5.26 11.20 4.15
C ASN A 174 -5.15 9.93 3.27
N PHE A 175 -5.98 8.92 3.55
CA PHE A 175 -5.99 7.68 2.76
C PHE A 175 -6.47 7.90 1.32
N ASP A 176 -7.54 8.68 1.15
CA ASP A 176 -8.11 9.03 -0.15
C ASP A 176 -7.10 9.78 -1.03
N ARG A 177 -6.39 10.76 -0.45
CA ARG A 177 -5.32 11.48 -1.15
C ARG A 177 -4.18 10.57 -1.58
N LEU A 178 -3.67 9.73 -0.66
CA LEU A 178 -2.58 8.80 -0.96
C LEU A 178 -2.94 7.84 -2.10
N THR A 179 -4.13 7.26 -2.04
CA THR A 179 -4.58 6.26 -3.03
C THR A 179 -4.88 6.88 -4.38
N LYS A 180 -5.48 8.08 -4.43
CA LYS A 180 -5.76 8.80 -5.68
C LYS A 180 -4.50 9.32 -6.35
N ASP A 181 -3.60 9.98 -5.61
CA ASP A 181 -2.40 10.61 -6.18
C ASP A 181 -1.48 9.58 -6.85
N PHE A 182 -1.46 8.33 -6.36
CA PHE A 182 -0.66 7.24 -6.91
C PHE A 182 -1.45 6.16 -7.65
N ASN A 183 -2.77 6.31 -7.79
CA ASN A 183 -3.66 5.31 -8.39
C ASN A 183 -3.44 3.90 -7.80
N LEU A 184 -3.46 3.81 -6.47
CA LEU A 184 -3.21 2.58 -5.71
C LEU A 184 -4.50 1.75 -5.60
N GLY A 185 -4.32 0.43 -5.51
CA GLY A 185 -5.42 -0.47 -5.19
C GLY A 185 -5.89 -0.27 -3.75
N ILE A 186 -7.19 -0.36 -3.54
CA ILE A 186 -7.82 -0.31 -2.21
C ILE A 186 -8.25 -1.73 -1.86
N SER A 187 -7.83 -2.26 -0.71
CA SER A 187 -8.31 -3.57 -0.27
C SER A 187 -9.75 -3.49 0.25
N PRO A 188 -10.55 -4.58 0.21
CA PRO A 188 -11.91 -4.57 0.78
C PRO A 188 -11.94 -4.08 2.24
N ARG A 189 -10.97 -4.51 3.06
CA ARG A 189 -10.85 -4.07 4.45
C ARG A 189 -10.59 -2.57 4.55
N ASN A 190 -9.66 -2.03 3.77
CA ASN A 190 -9.35 -0.60 3.83
C ASN A 190 -10.49 0.25 3.25
N TYR A 191 -11.23 -0.28 2.26
CA TYR A 191 -12.44 0.32 1.75
C TYR A 191 -13.52 0.44 2.85
N ASP A 192 -13.74 -0.62 3.62
CA ASP A 192 -14.68 -0.60 4.75
C ASP A 192 -14.28 0.42 5.81
N VAL A 193 -13.01 0.46 6.21
CA VAL A 193 -12.51 1.43 7.19
C VAL A 193 -12.64 2.87 6.68
N ALA A 194 -12.23 3.14 5.44
CA ALA A 194 -12.35 4.47 4.84
C ALA A 194 -13.82 4.91 4.75
N SER A 195 -14.72 4.00 4.37
CA SER A 195 -16.16 4.22 4.34
C SER A 195 -16.72 4.60 5.71
N LEU A 196 -16.34 3.85 6.76
CA LEU A 196 -16.76 4.13 8.13
C LEU A 196 -16.19 5.46 8.65
N LEU A 197 -14.91 5.76 8.37
CA LEU A 197 -14.30 7.05 8.71
C LEU A 197 -15.08 8.20 8.08
N TYR A 198 -15.37 8.11 6.78
CA TYR A 198 -16.18 9.10 6.07
C TYR A 198 -17.55 9.31 6.72
N ILE A 199 -18.28 8.21 7.01
CA ILE A 199 -19.60 8.28 7.64
C ILE A 199 -19.49 8.92 9.03
N SER A 200 -18.46 8.58 9.82
CA SER A 200 -18.29 9.09 11.17
C SER A 200 -18.12 10.61 11.22
N GLU A 201 -17.50 11.20 10.20
CA GLU A 201 -17.24 12.63 10.09
C GLU A 201 -18.38 13.38 9.39
N ASN A 202 -18.77 12.91 8.20
CA ASN A 202 -19.67 13.61 7.29
C ASN A 202 -21.13 13.20 7.49
N GLY A 203 -21.37 11.99 7.99
CA GLY A 203 -22.69 11.38 8.10
C GLY A 203 -22.96 10.41 6.96
N TYR A 204 -24.10 9.74 7.03
CA TYR A 204 -24.48 8.76 6.04
C TYR A 204 -25.06 9.44 4.80
N ALA A 205 -24.37 9.28 3.68
CA ALA A 205 -24.77 9.93 2.44
C ALA A 205 -25.77 9.09 1.62
N GLY A 206 -26.08 7.84 1.99
CA GLY A 206 -26.85 6.91 1.13
C GLY A 206 -26.07 6.42 -0.09
N HIS A 207 -24.91 7.02 -0.33
CA HIS A 207 -23.97 6.77 -1.40
C HIS A 207 -22.56 6.79 -0.81
N VAL A 208 -22.32 6.03 0.26
CA VAL A 208 -20.99 5.41 0.41
C VAL A 208 -20.92 4.39 -0.73
N VAL A 209 -20.87 4.91 -1.97
CA VAL A 209 -21.08 4.18 -3.20
C VAL A 209 -20.00 3.14 -3.15
N ALA A 210 -20.41 1.88 -2.99
CA ALA A 210 -19.62 0.74 -3.42
C ALA A 210 -19.04 1.15 -4.76
N ASP A 211 -17.78 1.59 -4.76
CA ASP A 211 -17.06 1.74 -6.00
C ASP A 211 -17.14 0.36 -6.64
N TYR A 212 -17.26 0.28 -7.97
CA TYR A 212 -17.61 -0.95 -8.70
C TYR A 212 -16.73 -2.17 -8.32
N PHE A 213 -15.61 -1.91 -7.68
CA PHE A 213 -14.61 -2.85 -7.21
C PHE A 213 -14.91 -3.50 -5.84
N HIS A 214 -15.49 -2.79 -4.85
CA HIS A 214 -15.66 -3.29 -3.48
C HIS A 214 -17.01 -2.91 -2.85
N PRO A 215 -17.88 -3.89 -2.53
CA PRO A 215 -19.10 -3.62 -1.78
C PRO A 215 -18.75 -3.23 -0.34
N PHE A 216 -19.53 -2.30 0.24
CA PHE A 216 -19.37 -1.91 1.63
C PHE A 216 -19.93 -3.01 2.55
N SER A 217 -19.07 -3.65 3.32
CA SER A 217 -19.45 -4.83 4.11
C SER A 217 -20.49 -4.52 5.18
N TYR A 218 -20.50 -3.28 5.70
CA TYR A 218 -21.42 -2.86 6.76
C TYR A 218 -22.72 -2.24 6.23
N GLU A 219 -23.03 -2.37 4.94
CA GLU A 219 -24.25 -1.79 4.36
C GLU A 219 -25.53 -2.27 5.07
N TYR A 220 -25.55 -3.53 5.54
CA TYR A 220 -26.69 -4.09 6.25
C TYR A 220 -27.00 -3.33 7.55
N GLU A 221 -25.97 -2.99 8.30
CA GLU A 221 -26.00 -2.32 9.60
C GLU A 221 -26.61 -0.92 9.49
N PHE A 222 -26.39 -0.24 8.36
CA PHE A 222 -26.93 1.09 8.09
C PHE A 222 -28.30 1.08 7.39
N ARG A 223 -28.85 -0.08 7.00
CA ARG A 223 -30.05 -0.18 6.15
C ARG A 223 -31.27 0.54 6.71
N ASP A 224 -31.66 0.24 7.93
CA ASP A 224 -32.86 0.81 8.55
C ASP A 224 -32.72 2.33 8.71
N LEU A 225 -31.50 2.78 9.00
CA LEU A 225 -31.16 4.20 9.09
C LEU A 225 -31.21 4.87 7.71
N ALA A 226 -30.70 4.20 6.67
CA ALA A 226 -30.73 4.67 5.29
C ALA A 226 -32.17 4.86 4.79
N GLU A 227 -33.06 3.92 5.10
CA GLU A 227 -34.50 4.01 4.77
C GLU A 227 -35.14 5.24 5.44
N LYS A 228 -34.95 5.40 6.76
CA LYS A 228 -35.46 6.57 7.51
C LYS A 228 -34.90 7.90 6.99
N LEU A 229 -33.62 7.94 6.62
CA LEU A 229 -33.01 9.11 6.00
C LEU A 229 -33.66 9.41 4.64
N GLY A 230 -33.90 8.39 3.84
CA GLY A 230 -34.60 8.50 2.56
C GLY A 230 -36.00 9.10 2.74
N ASP A 231 -36.74 8.64 3.73
CA ASP A 231 -38.09 9.15 4.02
C ASP A 231 -38.07 10.58 4.57
N SER A 232 -37.08 10.92 5.39
CA SER A 232 -36.86 12.31 5.86
C SER A 232 -36.57 13.26 4.70
N ILE A 233 -35.75 12.82 3.73
CA ILE A 233 -35.45 13.60 2.51
C ILE A 233 -36.72 13.79 1.67
N LYS A 234 -37.51 12.72 1.45
CA LYS A 234 -38.77 12.80 0.70
C LYS A 234 -39.78 13.73 1.37
N ALA A 235 -39.90 13.68 2.70
CA ALA A 235 -40.78 14.56 3.47
C ALA A 235 -40.37 16.03 3.35
N ARG A 236 -39.06 16.32 3.37
CA ARG A 236 -38.55 17.68 3.13
C ARG A 236 -38.83 18.17 1.72
N GLN A 237 -38.70 17.30 0.72
CA GLN A 237 -39.02 17.62 -0.68
C GLN A 237 -40.52 17.87 -0.89
N SER A 238 -41.39 17.15 -0.17
CA SER A 238 -42.85 17.34 -0.26
C SER A 238 -43.37 18.55 0.52
N ALA A 239 -42.57 19.13 1.42
CA ALA A 239 -42.91 20.33 2.18
C ALA A 239 -41.80 21.43 2.12
N PRO A 240 -41.57 22.07 0.95
CA PRO A 240 -40.44 22.99 0.75
C PRO A 240 -40.45 24.24 1.62
N MET A 241 -41.63 24.64 2.10
CA MET A 241 -41.83 25.83 2.95
C MET A 241 -41.70 25.51 4.45
N SER A 242 -41.57 24.24 4.82
CA SER A 242 -41.37 23.82 6.22
C SER A 242 -39.92 24.07 6.65
N SER A 243 -39.72 24.66 7.83
CA SER A 243 -38.40 24.79 8.45
C SER A 243 -37.98 23.55 9.26
N HIS A 244 -38.85 22.54 9.35
CA HIS A 244 -38.59 21.30 10.09
C HIS A 244 -37.66 20.39 9.30
N ASP A 245 -36.69 19.76 9.97
CA ASP A 245 -35.69 18.87 9.34
C ASP A 245 -36.17 17.42 9.22
N PHE A 246 -37.37 17.11 9.71
CA PHE A 246 -38.00 15.79 9.71
C PHE A 246 -37.14 14.72 10.39
N GLY A 247 -36.35 15.10 11.41
CA GLY A 247 -35.47 14.17 12.13
C GLY A 247 -34.19 13.82 11.38
N TYR A 248 -33.94 14.46 10.22
CA TYR A 248 -32.74 14.22 9.42
C TYR A 248 -31.45 14.43 10.22
N ALA A 249 -31.35 15.50 11.01
CA ALA A 249 -30.14 15.75 11.80
C ALA A 249 -29.92 14.67 12.87
N ALA A 250 -30.99 14.21 13.53
CA ALA A 250 -30.90 13.15 14.53
C ALA A 250 -30.45 11.82 13.90
N LEU A 251 -31.02 11.45 12.74
CA LEU A 251 -30.62 10.25 12.00
C LEU A 251 -29.17 10.33 11.50
N GLN A 252 -28.71 11.51 11.07
CA GLN A 252 -27.30 11.71 10.71
C GLN A 252 -26.38 11.54 11.93
N MET A 253 -26.78 12.05 13.10
CA MET A 253 -26.02 11.86 14.34
C MET A 253 -25.96 10.38 14.77
N GLU A 254 -27.06 9.65 14.62
CA GLU A 254 -27.11 8.20 14.85
C GLU A 254 -26.16 7.45 13.92
N ALA A 255 -26.13 7.82 12.63
CA ALA A 255 -25.23 7.18 11.68
C ALA A 255 -23.76 7.43 12.01
N LYS A 256 -23.41 8.68 12.37
CA LYS A 256 -22.07 9.03 12.81
C LYS A 256 -21.66 8.23 14.05
N ALA A 257 -22.58 8.06 15.01
CA ALA A 257 -22.33 7.28 16.22
C ALA A 257 -22.12 5.79 15.92
N MET A 258 -22.97 5.21 15.05
CA MET A 258 -22.84 3.82 14.62
C MET A 258 -21.51 3.55 13.93
N ALA A 259 -21.09 4.43 13.01
CA ALA A 259 -19.79 4.29 12.34
C ALA A 259 -18.61 4.37 13.33
N ARG A 260 -18.67 5.28 14.32
CA ARG A 260 -17.66 5.36 15.39
C ARG A 260 -17.62 4.09 16.24
N ASP A 261 -18.77 3.52 16.58
CA ASP A 261 -18.85 2.28 17.37
C ASP A 261 -18.21 1.09 16.64
N ILE A 262 -18.49 0.94 15.34
CA ILE A 262 -17.86 -0.10 14.49
C ILE A 262 -16.34 0.13 14.38
N LEU A 263 -15.91 1.37 14.10
CA LEU A 263 -14.48 1.73 14.04
C LEU A 263 -13.74 1.38 15.33
N GLN A 264 -14.36 1.66 16.48
CA GLN A 264 -13.75 1.39 17.78
C GLN A 264 -13.73 -0.10 18.11
N SER A 265 -14.84 -0.80 17.89
CA SER A 265 -15.00 -2.21 18.30
C SER A 265 -14.24 -3.18 17.39
N GLU A 266 -14.24 -2.95 16.07
CA GLU A 266 -13.68 -3.89 15.09
C GLU A 266 -12.30 -3.47 14.57
N PHE A 267 -12.01 -2.16 14.54
CA PHE A 267 -10.76 -1.64 13.98
C PHE A 267 -9.86 -0.94 15.00
N HIS A 268 -10.33 -0.75 16.23
CA HIS A 268 -9.62 -0.05 17.31
C HIS A 268 -9.21 1.38 16.94
N ILE A 269 -10.03 2.04 16.11
CA ILE A 269 -9.87 3.44 15.73
C ILE A 269 -10.88 4.28 16.50
N THR A 270 -10.44 5.38 17.10
CA THR A 270 -11.32 6.32 17.80
C THR A 270 -10.84 7.74 17.51
N ASP A 271 -11.76 8.59 17.02
CA ASP A 271 -11.46 9.97 16.63
C ASP A 271 -10.31 10.08 15.60
N GLY A 272 -10.21 9.13 14.66
CA GLY A 272 -9.15 9.12 13.64
C GLY A 272 -7.75 8.75 14.17
N GLU A 273 -7.68 8.14 15.36
CA GLU A 273 -6.44 7.66 15.99
C GLU A 273 -6.59 6.21 16.43
N PHE A 274 -5.53 5.41 16.37
CA PHE A 274 -5.55 4.06 16.94
C PHE A 274 -5.51 4.14 18.46
N LYS A 275 -6.52 3.58 19.14
CA LYS A 275 -6.49 3.42 20.60
C LYS A 275 -6.12 1.99 20.94
N LEU A 276 -4.89 1.79 21.38
CA LEU A 276 -4.51 0.59 22.12
C LEU A 276 -5.36 0.52 23.40
N SER A 277 -6.19 -0.52 23.51
CA SER A 277 -6.71 -0.95 24.81
C SER A 277 -5.53 -1.40 25.67
N GLY A 278 -4.97 -0.48 26.46
CA GLY A 278 -4.01 -0.77 27.53
C GLY A 278 -2.56 -0.84 27.07
N SER A 279 -1.73 -0.02 27.70
CA SER A 279 -0.26 -0.11 27.71
C SER A 279 0.21 -1.56 27.83
N ILE A 280 0.86 -2.11 26.81
CA ILE A 280 1.78 -3.22 27.02
C ILE A 280 2.99 -2.63 27.72
N ASN A 281 2.94 -2.61 29.05
CA ASN A 281 4.09 -2.34 29.90
C ASN A 281 5.14 -3.43 29.65
N ARG A 282 5.99 -3.26 28.64
CA ARG A 282 7.27 -3.97 28.56
C ARG A 282 8.25 -3.27 29.50
N VAL A 283 8.05 -3.47 30.80
CA VAL A 283 9.14 -3.32 31.76
C VAL A 283 9.89 -4.63 31.74
N GLU A 284 11.05 -4.62 31.07
CA GLU A 284 12.07 -5.65 31.22
C GLU A 284 12.51 -5.69 32.68
N LYS A 285 11.87 -6.55 33.47
CA LYS A 285 12.42 -6.94 34.77
C LYS A 285 13.42 -8.06 34.54
N THR A 286 14.67 -7.64 34.35
CA THR A 286 15.86 -8.45 34.58
C THR A 286 15.77 -9.08 35.97
N GLU A 287 15.52 -10.38 36.04
CA GLU A 287 15.90 -11.19 37.20
C GLU A 287 16.78 -12.33 36.72
N ARG A 288 18.09 -12.15 36.99
CA ARG A 288 19.14 -13.16 36.92
C ARG A 288 18.68 -14.43 37.63
N ILE A 289 18.58 -15.53 36.89
CA ILE A 289 18.59 -16.87 37.48
C ILE A 289 20.07 -17.24 37.70
N HIS A 290 20.50 -17.22 38.96
CA HIS A 290 21.68 -17.96 39.40
C HIS A 290 21.23 -19.24 40.12
N PRO A 291 21.82 -20.41 39.83
CA PRO A 291 21.45 -21.67 40.45
C PRO A 291 22.36 -21.98 41.66
N THR A 292 21.77 -22.30 42.81
CA THR A 292 22.43 -23.06 43.89
C THR A 292 21.34 -23.58 44.83
N SER A 293 20.95 -24.86 44.73
CA SER A 293 21.38 -25.95 45.62
C SER A 293 21.27 -25.61 47.11
N CYS A 294 20.35 -26.27 47.82
CA CYS A 294 20.66 -26.96 49.09
C CYS A 294 19.51 -27.90 49.49
N GLN A 295 19.95 -28.98 50.13
CA GLN A 295 19.26 -30.22 50.46
C GLN A 295 18.43 -30.17 51.76
N HIS A 296 17.33 -30.93 51.76
CA HIS A 296 16.95 -31.98 52.72
C HIS A 296 16.60 -31.65 54.19
N SER A 297 15.42 -32.17 54.56
CA SER A 297 15.03 -32.87 55.81
C SER A 297 14.75 -32.09 57.10
N GLN A 298 13.49 -32.14 57.56
CA GLN A 298 13.00 -33.00 58.67
C GLN A 298 11.50 -32.72 58.90
N GLU A 299 10.64 -33.76 58.90
CA GLU A 299 9.93 -34.29 60.09
C GLU A 299 9.07 -33.25 60.86
N GLN A 300 7.85 -33.49 61.33
CA GLN A 300 7.03 -34.67 61.54
C GLN A 300 5.62 -34.20 61.95
N LYS A 301 4.62 -35.04 61.69
CA LYS A 301 3.46 -35.36 62.55
C LYS A 301 2.25 -34.40 62.70
N ARG A 302 1.13 -34.97 62.23
CA ARG A 302 -0.05 -35.41 63.02
C ARG A 302 -1.15 -34.38 63.31
N GLY A 303 -2.36 -34.71 62.86
CA GLY A 303 -3.60 -34.21 63.46
C GLY A 303 -4.78 -34.26 62.51
N LYS A 304 -5.68 -35.23 62.72
CA LYS A 304 -6.94 -35.41 62.00
C LYS A 304 -8.05 -34.50 62.55
N SER A 305 -9.05 -34.32 61.68
CA SER A 305 -10.52 -34.35 61.90
C SER A 305 -11.34 -33.11 62.25
N SER A 306 -12.46 -33.06 61.49
CA SER A 306 -13.82 -32.57 61.77
C SER A 306 -14.02 -31.07 62.00
N GLY A 307 -15.03 -30.41 61.46
CA GLY A 307 -16.25 -30.84 60.74
C GLY A 307 -17.36 -29.81 61.02
N ALA A 308 -18.25 -29.61 60.04
CA ALA A 308 -19.55 -28.90 60.10
C ALA A 308 -19.50 -27.40 60.44
N ASP A 309 -20.39 -26.51 60.01
CA ASP A 309 -21.46 -26.43 59.01
C ASP A 309 -21.87 -24.93 59.01
N HIS A 310 -22.41 -24.40 57.90
CA HIS A 310 -23.52 -23.43 57.82
C HIS A 310 -23.61 -22.73 56.44
N ILE A 311 -24.33 -23.41 55.53
CA ILE A 311 -25.54 -22.98 54.79
C ILE A 311 -25.79 -21.47 54.50
N ARG A 312 -26.04 -21.24 53.19
CA ARG A 312 -26.77 -20.17 52.46
C ARG A 312 -26.16 -18.76 52.46
N GLU A 313 -26.08 -18.06 51.32
CA GLU A 313 -27.11 -17.94 50.28
C GLU A 313 -26.50 -17.68 48.89
N ILE A 314 -27.03 -18.37 47.88
CA ILE A 314 -26.71 -18.24 46.47
C ILE A 314 -27.61 -17.15 45.89
N SER A 315 -27.02 -16.12 45.28
CA SER A 315 -27.68 -15.33 44.23
C SER A 315 -26.83 -15.45 42.97
N THR A 316 -27.24 -16.39 42.11
CA THR A 316 -26.78 -16.51 40.73
C THR A 316 -27.67 -15.69 39.81
N LEU A 317 -27.12 -15.40 38.61
CA LEU A 317 -27.78 -15.07 37.35
C LEU A 317 -27.88 -13.56 37.01
N THR A 318 -27.37 -13.05 35.89
CA THR A 318 -26.51 -13.62 34.82
C THR A 318 -25.96 -12.43 34.02
N LEU A 319 -24.65 -12.40 33.81
CA LEU A 319 -23.99 -11.48 32.88
C LEU A 319 -24.11 -12.06 31.48
N ASN A 320 -25.02 -11.56 30.65
CA ASN A 320 -25.12 -11.99 29.25
C ASN A 320 -24.15 -11.19 28.38
N ASN A 321 -22.92 -11.71 28.28
CA ASN A 321 -22.02 -11.47 27.17
C ASN A 321 -22.63 -12.08 25.90
N SER A 322 -23.09 -11.25 24.97
CA SER A 322 -23.40 -11.71 23.61
C SER A 322 -22.17 -11.54 22.74
N GLN A 323 -21.43 -12.65 22.59
CA GLN A 323 -20.46 -12.87 21.52
C GLN A 323 -21.13 -12.59 20.16
N ARG A 324 -20.76 -11.49 19.51
CA ARG A 324 -21.08 -11.24 18.10
C ARG A 324 -19.93 -11.76 17.27
N GLN A 325 -20.04 -13.00 16.79
CA GLN A 325 -19.22 -13.49 15.68
C GLN A 325 -19.94 -13.16 14.37
N ALA A 326 -19.41 -12.22 13.60
CA ALA A 326 -19.77 -12.08 12.20
C ALA A 326 -19.24 -13.29 11.42
N LYS A 327 -20.13 -13.96 10.69
CA LYS A 327 -19.80 -15.10 9.83
C LYS A 327 -19.10 -14.57 8.59
N HIS A 328 -17.81 -14.90 8.43
CA HIS A 328 -17.14 -14.78 7.14
C HIS A 328 -17.88 -15.61 6.08
N VAL A 329 -18.36 -14.96 5.02
CA VAL A 329 -18.80 -15.64 3.80
C VAL A 329 -17.54 -16.06 3.05
N ALA A 330 -17.34 -17.36 2.90
CA ALA A 330 -16.25 -17.92 2.10
C ALA A 330 -16.48 -17.63 0.62
N SER A 331 -15.42 -17.22 -0.07
CA SER A 331 -15.37 -16.96 -1.50
C SER A 331 -15.75 -18.22 -2.29
N ILE A 332 -16.84 -18.16 -3.04
CA ILE A 332 -17.23 -19.22 -3.98
C ILE A 332 -16.29 -19.10 -5.20
N THR A 333 -15.36 -20.04 -5.34
CA THR A 333 -14.63 -20.28 -6.59
C THR A 333 -15.60 -20.73 -7.68
N PRO A 334 -15.58 -20.14 -8.89
CA PRO A 334 -16.39 -20.64 -10.00
C PRO A 334 -15.81 -21.97 -10.50
N ASP A 335 -16.66 -23.00 -10.48
CA ASP A 335 -16.35 -24.33 -10.97
C ASP A 335 -16.14 -24.34 -12.50
N LYS A 336 -15.30 -25.27 -12.95
CA LYS A 336 -14.81 -25.39 -14.33
C LYS A 336 -15.97 -25.62 -15.30
N LYS A 337 -16.17 -24.69 -16.23
CA LYS A 337 -17.04 -24.90 -17.40
C LYS A 337 -16.52 -26.06 -18.25
N GLU A 338 -17.29 -27.14 -18.29
CA GLU A 338 -17.20 -28.17 -19.32
C GLU A 338 -17.46 -27.57 -20.70
N LYS A 339 -16.61 -27.97 -21.66
CA LYS A 339 -16.72 -27.67 -23.08
C LYS A 339 -17.94 -28.39 -23.67
N LYS A 340 -18.96 -27.66 -24.10
CA LYS A 340 -19.91 -28.15 -25.10
C LYS A 340 -19.53 -27.60 -26.47
N GLN A 341 -19.22 -28.52 -27.38
CA GLN A 341 -18.88 -28.29 -28.77
C GLN A 341 -20.12 -27.76 -29.53
N LEU A 342 -19.92 -26.75 -30.37
CA LEU A 342 -20.86 -26.38 -31.42
C LEU A 342 -20.60 -27.32 -32.62
N ILE A 343 -21.62 -28.04 -33.04
CA ILE A 343 -21.66 -28.65 -34.38
C ILE A 343 -22.26 -27.60 -35.32
N ILE A 344 -21.63 -27.49 -36.50
CA ILE A 344 -21.79 -26.47 -37.55
C ILE A 344 -23.23 -26.30 -37.99
#